data_AF-A0A2V9AX84-F1
#
_entry.id   AF-A0A2V9AX84-F1
#
_cell.length_a   1.000
_cell.length_b   1.000
_cell.length_c   1.000
_cell.angle_alpha   90.00
_cell.angle_beta   90.00
_cell.angle_gamma   90.00
#
_symmetry.space_group_name_H-M   'P 1'
#
loop_
_entity.id
_entity.type
_entity.pdbx_description
1 polymer ?
#
loop_
_entity_poly.entity_id
_entity_poly.type
_entity_poly.pdbx_seq_one_letter_code
_entity_poly.pdbx_strand_id
1 'polypeptide(L)' 'MNASSGFAQAAIEQVLELSADAHIERRMTTQGSPAFYRLTGTIAAYGKALSVLVELQEREELYALIAQLNLPESVTGVAH' A
#
# COMPACT_ATOMS: atom_id res chain seq x y z
N MET A 1 -8.52 8.71 18.48
CA MET A 1 -7.77 7.92 17.49
C MET A 1 -8.77 7.47 16.44
N ASN A 2 -8.65 7.99 15.22
CA ASN A 2 -9.47 7.56 14.09
C ASN A 2 -9.08 6.10 13.77
N ALA A 3 -10.05 5.20 13.77
CA ALA A 3 -9.83 3.77 13.53
C ALA A 3 -9.25 3.46 12.13
N SER A 4 -9.22 4.41 11.20
CA SER A 4 -8.75 4.22 9.82
C SER A 4 -7.27 4.55 9.59
N SER A 5 -6.53 5.11 10.56
CA SER A 5 -5.11 5.44 10.34
C SER A 5 -4.24 4.20 10.56
N GLY A 6 -3.51 3.77 9.53
CA GLY A 6 -2.50 2.70 9.61
C GLY A 6 -2.90 1.40 8.93
N PHE A 7 -4.07 1.32 8.30
CA PHE A 7 -4.44 0.16 7.48
C PHE A 7 -3.57 0.07 6.22
N ALA A 8 -3.28 1.22 5.59
CA ALA A 8 -2.36 1.26 4.46
C ALA A 8 -0.97 0.74 4.83
N GLN A 9 -0.43 1.17 5.98
CA GLN A 9 0.89 0.73 6.45
C GLN A 9 0.96 -0.78 6.69
N ALA A 10 -0.02 -1.35 7.40
CA ALA A 10 -0.07 -2.80 7.63
C ALA A 10 -0.17 -3.59 6.32
N ALA A 11 -0.96 -3.11 5.36
CA ALA A 11 -1.07 -3.72 4.04
C ALA A 11 0.23 -3.60 3.23
N ILE A 12 0.96 -2.48 3.32
CA ILE A 12 2.27 -2.29 2.69
C ILE A 12 3.26 -3.34 3.20
N GLU A 13 3.36 -3.50 4.51
CA GLU A 13 4.25 -4.47 5.14
C GLU A 13 3.96 -5.90 4.65
N GLN A 14 2.69 -6.28 4.62
CA GLN A 14 2.28 -7.60 4.12
C GLN A 14 2.62 -7.81 2.64
N VAL A 15 2.39 -6.82 1.78
CA VAL A 15 2.70 -6.94 0.35
C VAL A 15 4.21 -6.98 0.12
N LEU A 16 5.01 -6.27 0.94
CA LEU A 16 6.47 -6.36 0.88
C LEU A 16 6.97 -7.76 1.23
N GLU A 17 6.43 -8.38 2.26
CA GLU A 17 6.75 -9.77 2.65
C GLU A 17 6.42 -10.75 1.51
N LEU A 18 5.19 -10.70 1.00
CA LEU A 18 4.75 -11.56 -0.11
C LEU A 18 5.60 -11.35 -1.39
N SER A 19 6.02 -10.11 -1.64
CA SER A 19 6.87 -9.79 -2.79
C SER A 19 8.28 -10.36 -2.61
N ALA A 20 8.85 -10.27 -1.40
CA ALA A 20 10.16 -10.85 -1.09
C ALA A 20 10.15 -12.38 -1.30
N ASP A 21 9.12 -13.07 -0.81
CA ASP A 21 8.95 -14.51 -0.99
C ASP A 21 8.83 -14.88 -2.47
N ALA A 22 8.01 -14.16 -3.24
CA ALA A 22 7.87 -14.38 -4.68
C ALA A 22 9.19 -14.14 -5.44
N HIS A 23 9.99 -13.16 -5.02
CA HIS A 23 11.32 -12.92 -5.57
C HIS A 23 12.29 -14.07 -5.28
N ILE A 24 12.29 -14.61 -4.06
CA ILE A 24 13.11 -15.78 -3.68
C ILE A 24 12.69 -17.00 -4.50
N GLU A 25 11.39 -17.31 -4.54
CA GLU A 25 10.85 -18.45 -5.31
C GLU A 25 11.22 -18.34 -6.79
N ARG A 26 11.09 -17.14 -7.38
CA ARG A 26 11.42 -16.91 -8.79
C ARG A 26 12.90 -17.15 -9.09
N ARG A 27 13.81 -16.80 -8.18
CA ARG A 27 15.26 -17.05 -8.35
C ARG A 27 15.59 -18.54 -8.36
N MET A 28 14.81 -19.34 -7.64
CA MET A 28 14.99 -20.80 -7.59
C MET A 28 14.26 -21.54 -8.72
N THR A 29 13.36 -20.86 -9.42
CA THR A 29 12.53 -21.43 -10.49
C THR A 29 13.27 -21.42 -11.82
N THR A 30 13.19 -22.52 -12.58
CA THR A 30 13.77 -22.61 -13.93
C THR A 30 13.29 -21.48 -14.83
N GLN A 31 14.23 -20.70 -15.34
CA GLN A 31 13.96 -19.58 -16.24
C GLN A 31 13.24 -20.04 -17.51
N GLY A 32 12.23 -19.28 -17.93
CA GLY A 32 11.42 -19.60 -19.11
C GLY A 32 10.31 -20.62 -18.87
N SER A 33 10.22 -21.21 -17.67
CA SER A 33 9.09 -22.06 -17.31
C SER A 33 7.80 -21.25 -17.11
N PRO A 34 6.61 -21.86 -17.26
CA PRO A 34 5.35 -21.21 -16.92
C PRO A 34 5.30 -20.67 -15.48
N ALA A 35 5.92 -21.40 -14.53
CA ALA A 35 6.01 -20.96 -13.14
C ALA A 35 6.85 -19.68 -12.99
N PHE A 36 7.96 -19.57 -13.72
CA PHE A 36 8.80 -18.37 -13.72
C PHE A 36 8.04 -17.15 -14.25
N TYR A 37 7.27 -17.30 -15.33
CA TYR A 37 6.46 -16.21 -15.88
C TYR A 37 5.31 -15.83 -14.95
N ARG A 38 4.65 -16.81 -14.33
CA ARG A 38 3.63 -16.56 -13.30
C ARG A 38 4.20 -15.71 -12.16
N LEU A 39 5.33 -16.12 -11.59
CA LEU A 39 5.99 -15.38 -10.51
C LEU A 39 6.44 -13.98 -10.95
N THR A 40 6.92 -13.83 -12.19
CA THR A 40 7.23 -12.52 -12.77
C THR A 40 6.00 -11.61 -12.80
N GLY A 41 4.84 -12.14 -13.22
CA GLY A 41 3.58 -11.43 -13.21
C GLY A 41 3.09 -11.09 -11.81
N THR A 42 3.20 -12.02 -10.86
CA THR A 42 2.84 -11.82 -9.45
C THR A 42 3.65 -10.70 -8.82
N ILE A 43 4.98 -10.71 -8.99
CA ILE A 43 5.87 -9.64 -8.51
C ILE A 43 5.46 -8.28 -9.10
N ALA A 44 5.17 -8.23 -10.40
CA ALA A 44 4.72 -6.99 -11.03
C ALA A 44 3.36 -6.50 -10.47
N ALA A 45 2.45 -7.42 -10.13
CA ALA A 45 1.18 -7.09 -9.51
C ALA A 45 1.37 -6.54 -8.09
N TYR A 46 2.25 -7.14 -7.28
CA TYR A 46 2.61 -6.61 -5.95
C TYR A 46 3.23 -5.22 -6.03
N GLY A 47 4.10 -4.96 -7.02
CA GLY A 47 4.64 -3.62 -7.25
C GLY A 47 3.55 -2.58 -7.50
N LYS A 48 2.53 -2.90 -8.31
CA LYS A 48 1.38 -2.01 -8.54
C LYS A 48 0.52 -1.82 -7.30
N ALA A 49 0.29 -2.89 -6.54
CA ALA A 49 -0.46 -2.82 -5.29
C ALA A 49 0.26 -1.91 -4.28
N LEU A 50 1.58 -2.00 -4.15
CA LEU A 50 2.38 -1.12 -3.31
C LEU A 50 2.23 0.35 -3.70
N SER A 51 2.25 0.68 -5.01
CA SER A 51 2.04 2.06 -5.45
C SER A 51 0.71 2.64 -4.95
N VAL A 52 -0.39 1.87 -5.08
CA VAL A 52 -1.71 2.30 -4.61
C VAL A 52 -1.76 2.45 -3.09
N LEU A 53 -1.13 1.52 -2.36
CA LEU A 53 -1.13 1.56 -0.90
C LEU A 53 -0.30 2.72 -0.35
N VAL A 54 0.81 3.08 -0.98
CA VAL A 54 1.60 4.26 -0.61
C VAL A 54 0.79 5.54 -0.81
N GLU A 55 0.10 5.68 -1.95
CA GLU A 55 -0.81 6.82 -2.16
C GLU A 55 -1.94 6.87 -1.12
N LEU A 56 -2.44 5.72 -0.67
CA LEU A 56 -3.44 5.65 0.38
C LEU A 56 -2.87 6.07 1.75
N GLN A 57 -1.66 5.63 2.08
CA GLN A 57 -0.96 6.03 3.30
C GLN A 57 -0.77 7.55 3.35
N GLU A 58 -0.29 8.17 2.28
CA GLU A 58 -0.12 9.62 2.20
C GLU A 58 -1.44 10.37 2.44
N ARG A 59 -2.56 9.83 1.93
CA ARG A 59 -3.90 10.39 2.20
C ARG A 59 -4.32 10.22 3.65
N GLU A 60 -4.10 9.04 4.24
CA GLU A 60 -4.37 8.79 5.67
C GLU A 60 -3.59 9.78 6.56
N GLU A 61 -2.31 10.00 6.25
CA GLU A 61 -1.43 10.94 6.96
C GLU A 61 -1.90 12.39 6.79
N LEU A 62 -2.30 12.79 5.59
CA LEU A 62 -2.85 14.13 5.32
C LEU A 62 -4.13 14.37 6.13
N TYR A 63 -5.07 13.41 6.13
CA TYR A 63 -6.30 13.54 6.92
C TYR A 63 -6.03 13.56 8.42
N ALA A 64 -5.05 12.77 8.90
CA ALA A 64 -4.63 12.80 10.28
C ALA A 64 -4.03 14.15 10.68
N LEU A 65 -3.26 14.80 9.79
CA LEU A 65 -2.72 16.14 10.00
C LEU A 65 -3.83 17.19 10.06
N ILE A 66 -4.77 17.16 9.11
CA ILE A 66 -5.93 18.06 9.06
C ILE A 66 -6.75 17.94 10.35
N ALA A 67 -7.02 16.72 10.81
CA ALA A 67 -7.77 16.47 12.04
C ALA A 67 -7.07 17.05 13.30
N GLN A 68 -5.74 17.09 13.31
CA GLN A 68 -4.96 17.65 14.43
C GLN A 68 -4.91 19.18 14.42
N LEU A 69 -5.10 19.83 13.26
CA LEU A 69 -4.94 21.27 13.11
C LEU A 69 -6.08 22.12 13.72
N ASN A 70 -7.10 21.52 14.35
CA ASN A 70 -8.27 22.23 14.94
C ASN A 70 -8.76 23.38 14.03
N LEU A 71 -8.86 23.11 12.73
CA LEU A 71 -9.19 24.14 11.75
C LEU A 71 -10.58 24.70 12.02
N PRO A 72 -10.77 26.03 11.94
CA PRO A 72 -12.09 26.63 12.11
C PRO A 72 -13.06 26.12 11.05
N GLU A 73 -14.34 26.01 11.40
CA GLU A 73 -15.42 25.49 10.53
C GLU A 73 -15.51 26.21 9.17
N SER A 74 -15.05 27.47 9.11
CA SER A 74 -14.96 28.25 7.87
C SER A 74 -14.02 27.67 6.82
N VAL A 75 -13.12 26.75 7.20
CA VAL A 75 -12.12 26.12 6.32
C VAL A 75 -12.48 24.67 5.99
N THR A 76 -13.26 23.97 6.84
CA THR A 76 -13.57 22.55 6.66
C THR A 76 -14.78 22.28 5.76
N GLY A 77 -15.56 23.32 5.39
CA GLY A 77 -16.60 23.22 4.37
C GLY A 77 -17.78 22.30 4.73
N VAL A 78 -17.91 21.89 5.99
CA VAL A 78 -19.06 21.12 6.47
C VAL A 78 -20.15 22.11 6.89
N ALA A 79 -20.95 22.56 5.91
CA ALA A 79 -22.22 23.21 6.19
C ALA A 79 -23.26 22.12 6.53
N HIS A 80 -23.87 22.24 7.70
CA HIS A 80 -24.97 21.41 8.17
C HIS A 80 -26.19 21.46 7.25
#